data_AF-A0A2E9NI59-F1
#
_entry.id   AF-A0A2E9NI59-F1
#
_cell.length_a   1.000
_cell.length_b   1.000
_cell.length_c   1.000
_cell.angle_alpha   90.00
_cell.angle_beta   90.00
_cell.angle_gamma   90.00
#
_symmetry.space_group_name_H-M   'P 1'
#
loop_
_entity.id
_entity.type
_entity.pdbx_description
1 polymer ?
#
loop_
_entity_poly.entity_id
_entity_poly.type
_entity_poly.pdbx_seq_one_letter_code
_entity_poly.pdbx_strand_id
1 'polypeptide(L)'
;MPFDYRPEILDTLAAHGVRPTRATPPALAKDHVTTLYLYELRSLREAMLRGDFPKRDYADRVARLKSRYRLMSLPSDRWLKDALAYDE
;
A
#
# COMPACT_ATOMS: atom_id res chain seq x y z
N MET A 1 -10.97 14.33 16.30
CA MET A 1 -11.75 14.55 15.06
C MET A 1 -11.78 13.23 14.28
N PRO A 2 -12.92 12.83 13.72
CA PRO A 2 -12.99 11.66 12.85
C PRO A 2 -12.19 11.90 11.56
N PHE A 3 -11.48 10.87 11.09
CA PHE A 3 -10.78 10.88 9.81
C PHE A 3 -11.78 10.59 8.68
N ASP A 4 -11.99 11.56 7.78
CA ASP A 4 -12.83 11.37 6.59
C ASP A 4 -11.96 11.00 5.39
N TYR A 5 -11.88 9.69 5.13
CA TYR A 5 -11.12 9.14 4.01
C TYR A 5 -11.81 9.42 2.67
N ARG A 6 -10.99 9.63 1.64
CA ARG A 6 -11.46 9.66 0.25
C ARG A 6 -11.98 8.27 -0.16
N PRO A 7 -13.13 8.17 -0.85
CA PRO A 7 -13.71 6.88 -1.25
C PRO A 7 -12.74 5.99 -2.05
N GLU A 8 -12.01 6.58 -3.00
CA GLU A 8 -11.04 5.86 -3.83
C GLU A 8 -9.89 5.25 -3.01
N ILE A 9 -9.54 5.86 -1.87
CA ILE A 9 -8.53 5.35 -0.96
C ILE A 9 -9.09 4.18 -0.16
N LEU A 10 -10.35 4.26 0.30
CA LEU A 10 -11.03 3.15 0.98
C LEU A 10 -11.13 1.92 0.07
N ASP A 11 -11.51 2.10 -1.20
CA ASP A 11 -11.60 1.02 -2.17
C ASP A 11 -10.24 0.36 -2.42
N THR A 12 -9.20 1.19 -2.55
CA THR A 12 -7.83 0.70 -2.75
C THR A 12 -7.32 -0.06 -1.52
N LEU A 13 -7.53 0.47 -0.31
CA LEU A 13 -7.16 -0.19 0.93
C LEU A 13 -7.93 -1.51 1.11
N ALA A 14 -9.22 -1.53 0.76
CA ALA A 14 -10.04 -2.73 0.82
C ALA A 14 -9.55 -3.82 -0.13
N ALA A 15 -9.01 -3.47 -1.30
CA ALA A 15 -8.36 -4.40 -2.22
C ALA A 15 -7.08 -5.04 -1.63
N HIS A 16 -6.46 -4.40 -0.64
CA HIS A 16 -5.36 -4.95 0.16
C HIS A 16 -5.83 -5.60 1.48
N GLY A 17 -7.13 -5.73 1.70
CA GLY A 17 -7.71 -6.30 2.93
C GLY A 17 -7.74 -5.35 4.12
N VAL A 18 -7.45 -4.06 3.92
CA VAL A 18 -7.41 -3.04 4.97
C VAL A 18 -8.68 -2.20 4.93
N ARG A 19 -9.39 -2.10 6.05
CA ARG A 19 -10.63 -1.32 6.15
C ARG A 19 -10.53 -0.34 7.33
N PRO A 20 -9.90 0.84 7.15
CA PRO A 20 -9.82 1.82 8.21
C PRO A 20 -11.22 2.38 8.50
N THR A 21 -11.44 2.76 9.75
CA THR A 21 -12.65 3.46 10.18
C THR A 21 -12.38 4.95 10.33
N ARG A 22 -13.42 5.74 10.63
CA ARG A 22 -13.26 7.16 10.98
C ARG A 22 -12.42 7.40 12.24
N ALA A 23 -12.13 6.37 13.04
CA ALA A 23 -11.25 6.45 14.20
C ALA A 23 -9.81 6.00 13.89
N THR A 24 -9.54 5.46 12.70
CA THR A 24 -8.22 4.95 12.30
C THR A 24 -7.39 6.10 11.73
N PRO A 25 -6.21 6.41 12.30
CA PRO A 25 -5.30 7.39 11.70
C PRO A 25 -4.76 6.90 10.34
N PRO A 26 -4.67 7.76 9.31
CA PRO A 26 -4.10 7.40 8.01
C PRO A 26 -2.67 6.87 8.08
N ALA A 27 -1.85 7.41 8.98
CA ALA A 27 -0.48 6.93 9.20
C ALA A 27 -0.48 5.45 9.64
N LEU A 28 -1.36 5.08 10.57
CA LEU A 28 -1.48 3.69 11.04
C LEU A 28 -1.92 2.74 9.92
N ALA A 29 -2.88 3.16 9.10
CA ALA A 29 -3.30 2.39 7.93
C ALA A 29 -2.15 2.24 6.91
N LYS A 30 -1.38 3.31 6.67
CA LYS A 30 -0.23 3.30 5.76
C LYS A 30 0.88 2.39 6.27
N ASP A 31 1.18 2.41 7.57
CA ASP A 31 2.18 1.51 8.17
C ASP A 31 1.78 0.05 7.99
N HIS A 32 0.51 -0.27 8.25
CA HIS A 32 -0.01 -1.63 8.07
C HIS A 32 0.13 -2.13 6.61
N VAL A 33 -0.27 -1.30 5.63
CA VAL A 33 -0.10 -1.62 4.20
C VAL A 33 1.38 -1.73 3.83
N THR A 34 2.25 -0.94 4.46
CA THR A 34 3.71 -1.03 4.28
C THR A 34 4.25 -2.36 4.74
N THR A 35 3.84 -2.82 5.92
CA THR A 35 4.22 -4.14 6.42
C THR A 35 3.77 -5.25 5.47
N LEU A 36 2.53 -5.16 4.94
CA LEU A 36 2.02 -6.12 3.97
C LEU A 36 2.85 -6.14 2.67
N TYR A 37 3.19 -4.97 2.12
CA TYR A 37 4.06 -4.86 0.95
C TYR A 37 5.44 -5.49 1.18
N LEU A 38 6.08 -5.21 2.32
CA LEU A 38 7.39 -5.76 2.66
C LEU A 38 7.34 -7.28 2.84
N TYR A 39 6.25 -7.80 3.41
CA TYR A 39 6.00 -9.23 3.51
C TYR A 39 5.89 -9.86 2.11
N GLU A 40 5.03 -9.32 1.23
CA GLU A 40 4.88 -9.84 -0.14
C GLU A 40 6.18 -9.79 -0.95
N LEU A 41 6.97 -8.72 -0.78
CA LEU A 41 8.28 -8.59 -1.43
C LEU A 41 9.26 -9.67 -0.95
N ARG A 42 9.26 -9.97 0.36
CA ARG A 42 10.07 -11.05 0.94
C ARG A 42 9.61 -12.41 0.41
N SER A 43 8.30 -12.67 0.37
CA SER A 43 7.75 -13.91 -0.18
C SER A 43 8.09 -14.10 -1.65
N LEU A 44 8.09 -13.04 -2.47
CA LEU A 44 8.54 -13.10 -3.86
C LEU A 44 10.02 -13.49 -3.96
N ARG A 45 10.87 -12.91 -3.10
CA ARG A 45 12.30 -13.26 -3.06
C ARG A 45 12.49 -14.72 -2.65
N GLU A 46 11.79 -15.18 -1.64
CA GLU A 46 11.86 -16.58 -1.19
C GLU A 46 11.38 -17.55 -2.27
N ALA A 47 10.28 -17.24 -2.97
CA ALA A 47 9.80 -18.04 -4.10
C ALA A 47 10.82 -18.12 -5.23
N MET A 48 11.50 -17.02 -5.56
CA MET A 48 12.61 -17.04 -6.51
C MET A 48 13.75 -17.95 -6.04
N LEU A 49 14.12 -17.88 -4.75
CA LEU A 49 15.21 -18.70 -4.18
C LEU A 49 14.87 -20.19 -4.14
N ARG A 50 13.59 -20.54 -3.99
CA ARG A 50 13.10 -21.92 -4.11
C ARG A 50 13.01 -22.41 -5.56
N GLY A 51 13.13 -21.51 -6.54
CA GLY A 51 13.00 -21.85 -7.96
C GLY A 51 11.57 -21.91 -8.46
N ASP A 52 10.60 -21.36 -7.71
CA ASP A 52 9.18 -21.31 -8.11
C ASP A 52 9.00 -20.52 -9.43
N PHE A 53 9.95 -19.66 -9.77
CA PHE A 53 10.07 -19.00 -11.07
C PHE A 53 11.52 -18.63 -11.42
N PRO A 54 11.86 -18.42 -12.70
CA PRO A 54 13.20 -18.01 -13.12
C PRO A 54 13.63 -16.64 -12.56
N LYS A 55 14.89 -16.51 -12.15
CA LYS A 55 15.47 -15.23 -11.65
C LYS A 55 15.27 -14.04 -12.60
N ARG A 56 15.28 -14.27 -13.92
CA ARG A 56 15.04 -13.23 -14.93
C ARG A 56 13.65 -12.58 -14.81
N ASP A 57 12.66 -13.30 -14.28
CA ASP A 57 11.29 -12.82 -14.11
C ASP A 57 11.12 -12.02 -12.80
N TYR A 58 12.12 -11.99 -11.93
CA TYR A 58 12.02 -11.36 -10.61
C TYR A 58 11.73 -9.86 -10.70
N ALA A 59 12.44 -9.15 -11.58
CA ALA A 59 12.28 -7.71 -11.76
C ALA A 59 10.84 -7.35 -12.19
N ASP A 60 10.29 -8.09 -13.16
CA ASP A 60 8.93 -7.87 -13.66
C ASP A 60 7.88 -8.17 -12.58
N ARG A 61 8.07 -9.23 -11.79
CA ARG A 61 7.18 -9.57 -10.67
C ARG A 61 7.20 -8.51 -9.58
N VAL A 62 8.38 -7.99 -9.24
CA VAL A 62 8.51 -6.85 -8.30
C VAL A 62 7.86 -5.59 -8.88
N ALA A 63 8.01 -5.30 -10.17
CA ALA A 63 7.36 -4.16 -10.80
C ALA A 63 5.83 -4.25 -10.74
N ARG A 64 5.27 -5.44 -11.03
CA ARG A 64 3.82 -5.69 -10.88
C ARG A 64 3.35 -5.55 -9.43
N LEU A 65 4.14 -6.04 -8.46
CA LEU A 65 3.87 -5.83 -7.04
C LEU A 65 3.84 -4.33 -6.70
N LYS A 66 4.89 -3.57 -7.04
CA LYS A 66 4.95 -2.12 -6.80
C LYS A 66 3.79 -1.37 -7.43
N SER A 67 3.34 -1.80 -8.61
CA SER A 67 2.19 -1.17 -9.27
C SER A 67 0.88 -1.37 -8.50
N ARG A 68 0.68 -2.52 -7.83
CA ARG A 68 -0.50 -2.73 -6.96
C ARG A 68 -0.46 -1.81 -5.73
N TYR A 69 0.72 -1.55 -5.20
CA TYR A 69 0.93 -0.73 -4.01
C TYR A 69 1.20 0.77 -4.32
N ARG A 70 0.81 1.26 -5.51
CA ARG A 70 1.07 2.66 -5.91
C ARG A 70 0.52 3.68 -4.91
N LEU A 71 -0.60 3.38 -4.24
CA LEU A 71 -1.16 4.22 -3.18
C LEU A 71 -0.13 4.63 -2.12
N MET A 72 0.84 3.76 -1.82
CA MET A 72 1.85 4.03 -0.80
C MET A 72 2.77 5.21 -1.11
N SER A 73 2.92 5.59 -2.39
CA SER A 73 3.69 6.77 -2.75
C SER A 73 3.01 8.08 -2.35
N LEU A 74 1.70 8.05 -2.09
CA LEU A 74 0.94 9.20 -1.62
C LEU A 74 1.16 9.39 -0.10
N PRO A 75 1.54 10.59 0.37
CA PRO A 75 1.53 10.93 1.80
C PRO A 75 0.17 10.60 2.44
N SER A 76 0.18 10.05 3.67
CA SER A 76 -1.05 9.54 4.30
C SER A 76 -2.05 10.62 4.68
N ASP A 77 -1.59 11.85 4.90
CA ASP A 77 -2.41 13.06 5.05
C ASP A 77 -3.30 13.28 3.83
N ARG A 78 -2.78 13.09 2.60
CA ARG A 78 -3.54 13.21 1.34
C ARG A 78 -4.60 12.13 1.13
N TRP A 79 -4.71 11.16 2.04
CA TRP A 79 -5.74 10.11 1.98
C TRP A 79 -7.10 10.61 2.49
N LEU A 80 -7.10 11.74 3.20
CA LEU A 80 -8.28 12.39 3.72
C LEU A 80 -8.86 13.38 2.71
N LYS A 81 -10.17 13.65 2.82
CA LYS A 81 -10.83 14.67 1.99
C LYS A 81 -10.32 16.08 2.31
N ASP A 82 -10.10 16.35 3.59
CA ASP A 82 -9.71 17.67 4.11
C ASP A 82 -8.19 17.84 4.23
N ALA A 83 -7.41 17.06 3.48
CA ALA A 83 -5.97 17.26 3.40
C ALA A 83 -5.70 18.66 2.83
N LEU A 84 -5.47 19.63 3.71
CA LEU A 84 -5.11 21.00 3.35
C LEU A 84 -3.96 20.91 2.33
N ALA A 85 -4.19 21.50 1.16
CA ALA A 85 -3.16 21.72 0.18
C ALA A 85 -2.10 22.62 0.83
N TYR A 86 -1.10 22.02 1.48
CA TYR A 86 0.20 22.66 1.61
C TYR A 86 0.89 22.47 0.26
N ASP A 87 0.59 23.39 -0.66
CA ASP A 87 1.49 23.77 -1.73
C ASP A 87 2.54 24.70 -1.12
N GLU A 88 3.79 24.24 -1.07
CA GLU A 88 4.97 25.06 -1.41
C GLU A 88 6.15 24.14 -1.78
#